data_AF-A0A482W4G5-F1
#
_entry.id   AF-A0A482W4G5-F1
#
_cell.length_a   1.000
_cell.length_b   1.000
_cell.length_c   1.000
_cell.angle_alpha   90.00
_cell.angle_beta   90.00
_cell.angle_gamma   90.00
#
_symmetry.space_group_name_H-M   'P 1'
#
loop_
_entity.id
_entity.type
_entity.pdbx_description
1 polymer ?
#
loop_
_entity_poly.entity_id
_entity_poly.type
_entity_poly.pdbx_seq_one_letter_code
_entity_poly.pdbx_strand_id
1 'polypeptide(L)'
;MKISNLDERVHVLDDHSNVWSVLREITESGVQEEAFYVCDIGDIVRKHKTWKAALPRVQPYYAVKCNDSLTVLEVLAALGTGFDCASKGEINKVLALGVSPSRVIFANPAKVSSHIRHAAAAGVSTMTFDNETELHKVKSLFPDAKMVIRIRCDAADAQCPLGMKFGCDAVADAPHLLQVARSLGVDVVGVSFHVGSGCREVSVFKRAIAAARDVFDFAATLGYGFDLLDVGGGFPGDHGTSIDEVSN
;
A
#
# COMPACT_ATOMS: atom_id res chain seq x y z
N MET A 1 -8.75 -24.62 24.77
CA MET A 1 -9.68 -23.52 25.09
C MET A 1 -11.14 -23.99 25.07
N LYS A 2 -12.05 -23.34 25.81
CA LYS A 2 -13.48 -23.31 25.48
C LYS A 2 -13.75 -21.89 25.04
N ILE A 3 -14.16 -21.65 23.80
CA ILE A 3 -14.60 -20.31 23.39
C ILE A 3 -15.82 -19.95 24.24
N SER A 4 -15.61 -19.12 25.26
CA SER A 4 -16.63 -18.87 26.29
C SER A 4 -17.72 -17.91 25.85
N ASN A 5 -17.47 -17.12 24.80
CA ASN A 5 -18.43 -16.18 24.23
C ASN A 5 -18.11 -15.90 22.76
N LEU A 6 -18.89 -16.45 21.82
CA LEU A 6 -18.68 -16.22 20.38
C LEU A 6 -18.96 -14.77 19.92
N ASP A 7 -19.55 -13.92 20.78
CA ASP A 7 -19.80 -12.51 20.47
C ASP A 7 -18.55 -11.63 20.63
N GLU A 8 -17.49 -12.12 21.28
CA GLU A 8 -16.22 -11.40 21.33
C GLU A 8 -15.50 -11.46 19.99
N ARG A 9 -15.03 -10.31 19.51
CA ARG A 9 -14.33 -10.22 18.22
C ARG A 9 -12.91 -10.79 18.24
N VAL A 10 -12.28 -10.86 19.41
CA VAL A 10 -10.88 -11.28 19.58
C VAL A 10 -10.75 -12.22 20.76
N HIS A 11 -10.17 -13.39 20.52
CA HIS A 11 -9.94 -14.41 21.53
C HIS A 11 -8.43 -14.64 21.75
N VAL A 12 -8.00 -14.65 23.01
CA VAL A 12 -6.62 -14.99 23.38
C VAL A 12 -6.53 -16.50 23.55
N LEU A 13 -5.62 -17.13 22.82
CA LEU A 13 -5.39 -18.57 22.86
C LEU A 13 -4.38 -18.93 23.97
N ASP A 14 -4.57 -20.11 24.58
CA ASP A 14 -3.58 -20.72 25.47
C ASP A 14 -2.37 -21.27 24.69
N ASP A 15 -1.28 -21.57 25.40
CA ASP A 15 -0.01 -22.02 24.81
C ASP A 15 -0.10 -23.36 24.04
N HIS A 16 -1.20 -24.11 24.21
CA HIS A 16 -1.43 -25.41 23.59
C HIS A 16 -2.40 -25.32 22.39
N SER A 17 -3.08 -24.18 22.22
CA SER A 17 -4.07 -23.95 21.19
C SER A 17 -3.48 -23.20 19.99
N ASN A 18 -3.99 -23.49 18.81
CA ASN A 18 -3.67 -22.79 17.58
C ASN A 18 -4.92 -22.62 16.69
N VAL A 19 -4.78 -21.92 15.57
CA VAL A 19 -5.87 -21.67 14.60
C VAL A 19 -6.59 -22.96 14.20
N TRP A 20 -5.88 -24.06 13.99
CA TRP A 20 -6.49 -25.34 13.60
C TRP A 20 -7.31 -25.98 14.72
N SER A 21 -6.85 -25.87 15.97
CA SER A 21 -7.65 -26.34 17.11
C SER A 21 -8.92 -25.51 17.29
N VAL A 22 -8.86 -24.19 17.07
CA VAL A 22 -10.02 -23.29 17.14
C VAL A 22 -11.02 -23.60 16.02
N LEU A 23 -10.54 -23.76 14.79
CA LEU A 23 -11.37 -24.18 13.66
C LEU A 23 -12.10 -25.50 13.95
N ARG A 24 -11.37 -26.48 14.50
CA ARG A 24 -11.94 -27.78 14.85
C ARG A 24 -13.00 -27.65 15.94
N GLU A 25 -12.72 -26.90 17.00
CA GLU A 25 -13.65 -26.67 18.11
C GLU A 25 -14.96 -26.03 17.63
N ILE A 26 -14.87 -25.00 16.79
CA ILE A 26 -16.06 -24.32 16.23
C ILE A 26 -16.87 -25.28 15.36
N THR A 27 -16.22 -26.01 14.45
CA THR A 27 -16.90 -26.95 13.55
C THR A 27 -17.53 -28.12 14.30
N GLU A 28 -16.85 -28.67 15.31
CA GLU A 28 -17.36 -29.80 16.11
C GLU A 28 -18.46 -29.37 17.10
N SER A 29 -18.53 -28.09 17.48
CA SER A 29 -19.56 -27.58 18.39
C SER A 29 -20.98 -27.64 17.80
N GLY A 30 -21.11 -27.66 16.47
CA GLY A 30 -22.39 -27.55 15.76
C GLY A 30 -23.10 -26.20 15.90
N VAL A 31 -22.46 -25.19 16.52
CA VAL A 31 -23.05 -23.86 16.74
C VAL A 31 -22.96 -22.98 15.50
N GLN A 32 -21.91 -23.17 14.68
CA GLN A 32 -21.70 -22.42 13.45
C GLN A 32 -21.92 -23.35 12.24
N GLU A 33 -23.02 -23.14 11.53
CA GLU A 33 -23.37 -23.90 10.32
C GLU A 33 -22.97 -23.17 9.03
N GLU A 34 -22.81 -21.85 9.09
CA GLU A 34 -22.40 -21.03 7.94
C GLU A 34 -20.87 -21.02 7.79
N ALA A 35 -20.40 -20.65 6.58
CA ALA A 35 -18.98 -20.47 6.34
C ALA A 35 -18.41 -19.36 7.24
N PHE A 36 -17.27 -19.64 7.88
CA PHE A 36 -16.63 -18.71 8.81
C PHE A 36 -15.11 -18.65 8.56
N TYR A 37 -14.49 -17.59 9.10
CA TYR A 37 -13.04 -17.42 9.06
C TYR A 37 -12.48 -17.33 10.48
N VAL A 38 -11.29 -17.88 10.68
CA VAL A 38 -10.47 -17.61 11.86
C VAL A 38 -9.24 -16.82 11.39
N CYS A 39 -9.05 -15.63 11.96
CA CYS A 39 -7.94 -14.76 11.62
C CYS A 39 -6.89 -14.79 12.74
N ASP A 40 -5.68 -15.26 12.43
CA ASP A 40 -4.55 -15.19 13.36
C ASP A 40 -3.97 -13.77 13.39
N ILE A 41 -4.40 -12.96 14.36
CA ILE A 41 -3.85 -11.62 14.60
C ILE A 41 -2.35 -11.69 14.93
N GLY A 42 -1.90 -12.76 15.60
CA GLY A 42 -0.50 -12.97 15.91
C GLY A 42 0.36 -13.10 14.65
N ASP A 43 -0.20 -13.62 13.56
CA ASP A 43 0.47 -13.71 12.27
C ASP A 43 0.74 -12.34 11.65
N ILE A 44 -0.23 -11.41 11.74
CA ILE A 44 -0.07 -10.02 11.31
C ILE A 44 1.10 -9.36 12.07
N VAL A 45 1.13 -9.54 13.39
CA VAL A 45 2.20 -8.99 14.25
C VAL A 45 3.56 -9.59 13.91
N ARG A 46 3.64 -10.90 13.67
CA ARG A 46 4.88 -11.57 13.24
C ARG A 46 5.36 -11.03 11.90
N LYS A 47 4.49 -10.93 10.89
CA LYS A 47 4.82 -10.37 9.57
C LYS A 47 5.33 -8.93 9.66
N HIS A 48 4.71 -8.09 10.50
CA HIS A 48 5.21 -6.72 10.74
C HIS A 48 6.62 -6.72 11.34
N LYS A 49 6.90 -7.57 12.34
CA LYS A 49 8.25 -7.71 12.91
C LYS A 49 9.27 -8.17 11.87
N THR A 50 8.92 -9.19 11.07
CA THR A 50 9.78 -9.69 9.98
C THR A 50 10.06 -8.58 8.96
N TRP A 51 9.04 -7.81 8.55
CA TRP A 51 9.22 -6.67 7.64
C TRP A 51 10.23 -5.65 8.20
N LYS A 52 10.06 -5.23 9.46
CA LYS A 52 10.96 -4.25 10.08
C LYS A 52 12.40 -4.76 10.20
N ALA A 53 12.60 -6.06 10.36
CA ALA A 53 13.92 -6.68 10.41
C ALA A 53 14.56 -6.79 9.02
N ALA A 54 13.81 -7.27 8.03
CA ALA A 54 14.30 -7.53 6.67
C ALA A 54 14.47 -6.24 5.83
N LEU A 55 13.57 -5.26 6.00
CA LEU A 55 13.56 -4.00 5.27
C LEU A 55 13.57 -2.79 6.22
N PRO A 56 14.63 -2.61 7.03
CA PRO A 56 14.65 -1.62 8.12
C PRO A 56 14.52 -0.17 7.64
N ARG A 57 14.85 0.10 6.37
CA ARG A 57 14.77 1.41 5.72
C ARG A 57 13.43 1.69 5.04
N VAL A 58 12.55 0.68 4.93
CA VAL A 58 11.27 0.77 4.20
C VAL A 58 10.12 0.78 5.21
N GLN A 59 9.45 1.92 5.33
CA GLN A 59 8.25 2.02 6.16
C GLN A 59 7.08 1.36 5.43
N PRO A 60 6.41 0.35 6.02
CA PRO A 60 5.26 -0.28 5.36
C PRO A 60 4.06 0.67 5.35
N TYR A 61 3.38 0.73 4.20
CA TYR A 61 2.05 1.30 4.03
C TYR A 61 1.12 0.18 3.57
N TYR A 62 0.19 -0.22 4.43
CA TYR A 62 -0.70 -1.34 4.14
C TYR A 62 -1.73 -0.96 3.08
N ALA A 63 -1.80 -1.74 2.00
CA ALA A 63 -2.82 -1.58 0.96
C ALA A 63 -4.19 -2.03 1.48
N VAL A 64 -5.04 -1.08 1.86
CA VAL A 64 -6.34 -1.36 2.52
C VAL A 64 -7.23 -2.26 1.67
N LYS A 65 -7.21 -2.08 0.35
CA LYS A 65 -7.90 -2.91 -0.64
C LYS A 65 -7.62 -4.43 -0.55
N CYS A 66 -6.53 -4.87 0.07
CA CYS A 66 -6.19 -6.29 0.20
C CYS A 66 -7.11 -7.01 1.20
N ASN A 67 -7.37 -6.41 2.35
CA ASN A 67 -8.34 -6.87 3.34
C ASN A 67 -8.66 -5.68 4.25
N ASP A 68 -9.84 -5.11 4.09
CA ASP A 68 -10.23 -3.90 4.82
C ASP A 68 -10.90 -4.21 6.16
N SER A 69 -10.86 -5.46 6.65
CA SER A 69 -11.44 -5.83 7.96
C SER A 69 -10.97 -4.90 9.08
N LEU A 70 -11.92 -4.45 9.91
CA LEU A 70 -11.67 -3.50 10.99
C LEU A 70 -10.54 -3.97 11.92
N THR A 71 -10.55 -5.25 12.30
CA THR A 71 -9.54 -5.84 13.19
C THR A 71 -8.14 -5.80 12.57
N VAL A 72 -8.01 -6.05 11.27
CA VAL A 72 -6.72 -5.97 10.55
C VAL A 72 -6.18 -4.54 10.59
N LEU A 73 -7.04 -3.57 10.27
CA LEU A 73 -6.66 -2.16 10.22
C LEU A 73 -6.30 -1.62 11.60
N GLU A 74 -7.04 -1.97 12.66
CA GLU A 74 -6.74 -1.57 14.04
C GLU A 74 -5.39 -2.11 14.51
N VAL A 75 -5.12 -3.39 14.27
CA VAL A 75 -3.84 -4.03 14.64
C VAL A 75 -2.68 -3.33 13.92
N LEU A 76 -2.79 -3.09 12.61
CA LEU A 76 -1.75 -2.41 11.83
C LEU A 76 -1.58 -0.95 12.24
N ALA A 77 -2.67 -0.25 12.58
CA ALA A 77 -2.62 1.12 13.06
C ALA A 77 -1.88 1.22 14.41
N ALA A 78 -2.14 0.27 15.31
CA ALA A 78 -1.49 0.16 16.62
C ALA A 78 0.01 -0.22 16.49
N LEU A 79 0.38 -1.01 15.48
CA LEU A 79 1.77 -1.34 15.16
C LEU A 79 2.55 -0.17 14.53
N GLY A 80 1.88 0.90 14.12
CA GLY A 80 2.53 2.09 13.56
C GLY A 80 2.66 2.09 12.03
N THR A 81 2.00 1.16 11.34
CA THR A 81 1.98 1.07 9.86
C THR A 81 1.30 2.29 9.23
N GLY A 82 1.75 2.70 8.05
CA GLY A 82 1.02 3.64 7.19
C GLY A 82 -0.08 2.92 6.40
N PHE A 83 -0.87 3.65 5.61
CA PHE A 83 -1.95 3.07 4.83
C PHE A 83 -1.95 3.59 3.39
N ASP A 84 -1.90 2.68 2.43
CA ASP A 84 -2.19 2.93 1.01
C ASP A 84 -3.70 2.79 0.82
N CYS A 85 -4.35 3.92 0.54
CA CYS A 85 -5.78 4.01 0.24
C CYS A 85 -6.01 4.30 -1.25
N ALA A 86 -7.01 3.65 -1.85
CA ALA A 86 -7.40 3.82 -3.25
C ALA A 86 -8.76 4.51 -3.44
N SER A 87 -9.48 4.81 -2.36
CA SER A 87 -10.81 5.43 -2.40
C SER A 87 -11.11 6.31 -1.18
N LYS A 88 -12.13 7.19 -1.30
CA LYS A 88 -12.65 7.96 -0.15
C LYS A 88 -13.13 7.07 1.01
N GLY A 89 -13.64 5.87 0.69
CA GLY A 89 -14.15 4.94 1.70
C GLY A 89 -13.01 4.39 2.56
N GLU A 90 -11.91 4.01 1.92
CA GLU A 90 -10.70 3.54 2.61
C GLU A 90 -10.06 4.64 3.46
N ILE A 91 -9.97 5.87 2.91
CA ILE A 91 -9.48 7.04 3.67
C ILE A 91 -10.34 7.24 4.93
N ASN A 92 -11.66 7.29 4.80
CA ASN A 92 -12.56 7.46 5.95
C ASN A 92 -12.38 6.34 6.98
N LYS A 93 -12.27 5.09 6.52
CA LYS A 93 -12.14 3.92 7.39
C LYS A 93 -10.86 4.00 8.22
N VAL A 94 -9.73 4.37 7.60
CA VAL A 94 -8.44 4.50 8.28
C VAL A 94 -8.43 5.71 9.22
N LEU A 95 -8.94 6.87 8.80
CA LEU A 95 -8.98 8.06 9.64
C LEU A 95 -9.91 7.91 10.85
N ALA A 96 -11.01 7.16 10.72
CA ALA A 96 -11.92 6.85 11.83
C ALA A 96 -11.23 6.06 12.97
N LEU A 97 -10.12 5.38 12.68
CA LEU A 97 -9.29 4.69 13.67
C LEU A 97 -8.31 5.63 14.41
N GLY A 98 -8.38 6.95 14.15
CA GLY A 98 -7.46 7.94 14.73
C GLY A 98 -6.09 7.97 14.06
N VAL A 99 -5.94 7.37 12.88
CA VAL A 99 -4.69 7.41 12.11
C VAL A 99 -4.47 8.84 11.58
N SER A 100 -3.27 9.39 11.82
CA SER A 100 -2.88 10.68 11.26
C SER A 100 -2.95 10.66 9.73
N PRO A 101 -3.51 11.69 9.06
CA PRO A 101 -3.49 11.83 7.61
C PRO A 101 -2.08 11.75 7.01
N SER A 102 -1.05 12.14 7.76
CA SER A 102 0.36 12.05 7.33
C SER A 102 0.87 10.61 7.16
N ARG A 103 0.16 9.62 7.69
CA ARG A 103 0.44 8.19 7.49
C ARG A 103 -0.44 7.57 6.41
N VAL A 104 -1.11 8.37 5.59
CA VAL A 104 -1.96 7.90 4.49
C VAL A 104 -1.37 8.40 3.17
N ILE A 105 -1.19 7.48 2.23
CA ILE A 105 -0.94 7.81 0.83
C ILE A 105 -2.17 7.43 0.00
N PHE A 106 -2.67 8.36 -0.82
CA PHE A 106 -3.75 8.07 -1.75
C PHE A 106 -3.15 7.55 -3.07
N ALA A 107 -2.76 6.29 -3.09
CA ALA A 107 -1.97 5.70 -4.19
C ALA A 107 -2.82 5.16 -5.37
N ASN A 108 -3.97 5.79 -5.63
CA ASN A 108 -4.68 5.60 -6.89
C ASN A 108 -4.22 6.67 -7.90
N PRO A 109 -3.63 6.31 -9.04
CA PRO A 109 -3.10 7.29 -9.99
C PRO A 109 -4.19 8.00 -10.82
N ALA A 110 -5.42 7.47 -10.86
CA ALA A 110 -6.54 8.03 -11.61
C ALA A 110 -7.79 8.21 -10.73
N LYS A 111 -7.86 9.34 -10.01
CA LYS A 111 -8.83 9.59 -8.93
C LYS A 111 -10.04 10.33 -9.44
N VAL A 112 -11.22 10.04 -8.90
CA VAL A 112 -12.40 10.87 -9.16
C VAL A 112 -12.23 12.24 -8.47
N SER A 113 -12.63 13.33 -9.12
CA SER A 113 -12.47 14.70 -8.61
C SER A 113 -13.10 14.92 -7.22
N SER A 114 -14.21 14.24 -6.91
CA SER A 114 -14.82 14.28 -5.59
C SER A 114 -13.95 13.63 -4.50
N HIS A 115 -13.16 12.61 -4.85
CA HIS A 115 -12.23 11.97 -3.92
C HIS A 115 -11.00 12.84 -3.68
N ILE A 116 -10.52 13.58 -4.70
CA ILE A 116 -9.43 14.54 -4.52
C ILE A 116 -9.86 15.65 -3.54
N ARG A 117 -11.05 16.24 -3.72
CA ARG A 117 -11.59 17.24 -2.79
C ARG A 117 -11.76 16.70 -1.37
N HIS A 118 -12.18 15.44 -1.25
CA HIS A 118 -12.31 14.79 0.05
C HIS A 118 -10.94 14.59 0.73
N ALA A 119 -9.93 14.11 -0.01
CA ALA A 119 -8.57 13.98 0.51
C ALA A 119 -8.00 15.33 0.97
N ALA A 120 -8.26 16.40 0.22
CA ALA A 120 -7.91 17.77 0.61
C ALA A 120 -8.56 18.19 1.92
N ALA A 121 -9.88 18.00 2.05
CA ALA A 121 -10.62 18.33 3.27
C ALA A 121 -10.17 17.49 4.48
N ALA A 122 -9.71 16.26 4.25
CA ALA A 122 -9.23 15.35 5.29
C ALA A 122 -7.72 15.52 5.61
N GLY A 123 -7.00 16.39 4.90
CA GLY A 123 -5.56 16.61 5.09
C GLY A 123 -4.67 15.47 4.58
N VAL A 124 -5.17 14.58 3.71
CA VAL A 124 -4.39 13.51 3.08
C VAL A 124 -3.70 14.07 1.84
N SER A 125 -2.53 14.65 2.03
CA SER A 125 -1.84 15.43 1.00
C SER A 125 -1.03 14.62 -0.03
N THR A 126 -0.58 13.41 0.32
CA THR A 126 0.31 12.63 -0.54
C THR A 126 -0.50 11.74 -1.49
N MET A 127 -0.32 11.90 -2.80
CA MET A 127 -1.13 11.20 -3.81
C MET A 127 -0.27 10.77 -5.02
N THR A 128 -0.63 9.67 -5.69
CA THR A 128 0.08 9.24 -6.90
C THR A 128 -0.53 9.81 -8.19
N PHE A 129 0.24 9.84 -9.27
CA PHE A 129 -0.23 10.11 -10.63
C PHE A 129 0.66 9.43 -11.66
N ASP A 130 0.15 9.20 -12.87
CA ASP A 130 0.90 8.64 -14.01
C ASP A 130 0.51 9.27 -15.36
N ASN A 131 -0.25 10.38 -15.33
CA ASN A 131 -0.76 11.02 -16.53
C ASN A 131 -0.98 12.53 -16.33
N GLU A 132 -0.99 13.27 -17.43
CA GLU A 132 -1.11 14.73 -17.40
C GLU A 132 -2.48 15.22 -16.94
N THR A 133 -3.57 14.50 -17.29
CA THR A 133 -4.93 14.89 -16.87
C THR A 133 -5.05 14.94 -15.35
N GLU A 134 -4.38 14.03 -14.65
CA GLU A 134 -4.35 13.99 -13.20
C GLU A 134 -3.64 15.22 -12.60
N LEU A 135 -2.55 15.69 -13.21
CA LEU A 135 -1.84 16.91 -12.78
C LEU A 135 -2.75 18.14 -12.83
N HIS A 136 -3.48 18.34 -13.93
CA HIS A 136 -4.41 19.46 -14.07
C HIS A 136 -5.56 19.38 -13.04
N LYS A 137 -6.10 18.18 -12.81
CA LYS A 137 -7.15 17.96 -11.81
C LYS A 137 -6.65 18.27 -10.40
N VAL A 138 -5.49 17.75 -10.02
CA VAL A 138 -4.93 18.00 -8.68
C VAL A 138 -4.62 19.48 -8.52
N LYS A 139 -3.97 20.13 -9.50
CA LYS A 139 -3.67 21.56 -9.41
C LYS A 139 -4.93 22.41 -9.16
N SER A 140 -6.04 22.05 -9.80
CA SER A 140 -7.31 22.75 -9.63
C SER A 140 -8.01 22.48 -8.29
N LEU A 141 -7.93 21.24 -7.79
CA LEU A 141 -8.75 20.77 -6.67
C LEU A 141 -8.03 20.68 -5.33
N PHE A 142 -6.70 20.48 -5.37
CA PHE A 142 -5.83 20.36 -4.22
C PHE A 142 -4.40 20.83 -4.59
N PRO A 143 -4.19 22.14 -4.76
CA PRO A 143 -2.92 22.70 -5.26
C PRO A 143 -1.71 22.43 -4.37
N ASP A 144 -1.92 22.18 -3.07
CA ASP A 144 -0.87 21.88 -2.08
C ASP A 144 -0.61 20.37 -1.91
N ALA A 145 -1.21 19.53 -2.77
CA ALA A 145 -0.96 18.10 -2.75
C ALA A 145 0.50 17.78 -3.11
N LYS A 146 1.06 16.79 -2.43
CA LYS A 146 2.38 16.22 -2.70
C LYS A 146 2.21 15.05 -3.64
N MET A 147 2.67 15.22 -4.87
CA MET A 147 2.48 14.25 -5.94
C MET A 147 3.65 13.28 -6.02
N VAL A 148 3.34 12.00 -6.23
CA VAL A 148 4.32 10.93 -6.42
C VAL A 148 4.10 10.34 -7.82
N ILE A 149 5.08 10.49 -8.70
CA ILE A 149 4.96 9.96 -10.07
C ILE A 149 5.06 8.43 -10.03
N ARG A 150 4.09 7.74 -10.62
CA ARG A 150 4.11 6.27 -10.71
C ARG A 150 4.66 5.85 -12.06
N ILE A 151 5.79 5.13 -12.03
CA ILE A 151 6.38 4.54 -13.24
C ILE A 151 5.93 3.09 -13.42
N ARG A 152 5.86 2.66 -14.68
CA ARG A 152 5.60 1.27 -15.05
C ARG A 152 6.84 0.42 -14.78
N CYS A 153 6.63 -0.74 -14.19
CA CYS A 153 7.63 -1.80 -14.15
C CYS A 153 6.95 -3.14 -14.38
N ASP A 154 7.28 -3.78 -15.50
CA ASP A 154 6.68 -5.05 -15.89
C ASP A 154 7.56 -6.20 -15.40
N ALA A 155 7.01 -7.03 -14.52
CA ALA A 155 7.58 -8.33 -14.18
C ALA A 155 7.21 -9.35 -15.26
N ALA A 156 8.14 -10.23 -15.61
CA ALA A 156 7.87 -11.35 -16.51
C ALA A 156 6.94 -12.39 -15.86
N ASP A 157 7.01 -12.52 -14.52
CA ASP A 157 6.18 -13.43 -13.73
C ASP A 157 5.53 -12.69 -12.55
N ALA A 158 4.26 -12.32 -12.74
CA ALA A 158 3.38 -11.79 -11.71
C ALA A 158 1.96 -12.34 -11.90
N GLN A 159 1.32 -12.73 -10.80
CA GLN A 159 -0.05 -13.24 -10.82
C GLN A 159 -1.05 -12.19 -11.32
N CYS A 160 -0.85 -10.92 -10.97
CA CYS A 160 -1.67 -9.81 -11.45
C CYS A 160 -0.78 -8.68 -12.01
N PRO A 161 -0.55 -8.64 -13.34
CA PRO A 161 0.17 -7.56 -13.99
C PRO A 161 -0.62 -6.25 -13.94
N LEU A 162 -0.01 -5.18 -13.43
CA LEU A 162 -0.64 -3.86 -13.33
C LEU A 162 -0.14 -2.86 -14.38
N GLY A 163 1.01 -3.11 -15.02
CA GLY A 163 1.68 -2.16 -15.91
C GLY A 163 0.91 -1.80 -17.18
N MET A 164 0.00 -2.67 -17.65
CA MET A 164 -0.90 -2.33 -18.77
C MET A 164 -1.94 -1.26 -18.40
N LYS A 165 -2.26 -1.11 -17.12
CA LYS A 165 -3.30 -0.20 -16.65
C LYS A 165 -2.74 1.05 -15.98
N PHE A 166 -1.60 0.92 -15.29
CA PHE A 166 -1.05 1.97 -14.43
C PHE A 166 0.46 2.06 -14.54
N GLY A 167 0.97 3.27 -14.36
CA GLY A 167 2.38 3.60 -14.47
C GLY A 167 2.72 4.17 -15.85
N CYS A 168 3.39 5.33 -15.86
CA CYS A 168 3.90 5.93 -17.07
C CYS A 168 5.22 5.28 -17.48
N ASP A 169 5.61 5.40 -18.74
CA ASP A 169 6.94 4.97 -19.16
C ASP A 169 8.01 5.85 -18.48
N ALA A 170 9.01 5.22 -17.84
CA ALA A 170 10.02 5.95 -17.07
C ALA A 170 10.94 6.80 -17.97
N VAL A 171 11.09 6.44 -19.25
CA VAL A 171 12.00 7.11 -20.19
C VAL A 171 11.23 8.05 -21.11
N ALA A 172 10.12 7.59 -21.67
CA ALA A 172 9.36 8.37 -22.65
C ALA A 172 8.40 9.39 -22.01
N ASP A 173 7.69 9.00 -20.96
CA ASP A 173 6.58 9.79 -20.42
C ASP A 173 6.96 10.58 -19.18
N ALA A 174 7.72 9.98 -18.25
CA ALA A 174 8.04 10.60 -16.96
C ALA A 174 8.74 11.97 -17.11
N PRO A 175 9.71 12.15 -18.03
CA PRO A 175 10.32 13.46 -18.25
C PRO A 175 9.31 14.54 -18.66
N HIS A 176 8.40 14.23 -19.59
CA HIS A 176 7.34 15.14 -20.03
C HIS A 176 6.40 15.50 -18.86
N LEU A 177 5.95 14.49 -18.13
CA LEU A 177 5.05 14.69 -16.98
C LEU A 177 5.66 15.58 -15.90
N LEU A 178 6.96 15.44 -15.61
CA LEU A 178 7.66 16.27 -14.64
C LEU A 178 7.82 17.72 -15.11
N GLN A 179 8.04 17.94 -16.40
CA GLN A 179 8.06 19.27 -17.01
C GLN A 179 6.70 19.95 -16.94
N VAL A 180 5.62 19.22 -17.23
CA VAL A 180 4.24 19.73 -17.08
C VAL A 180 3.91 20.03 -15.63
N ALA A 181 4.24 19.13 -14.70
CA ALA A 181 4.05 19.39 -13.27
C ALA A 181 4.77 20.66 -12.83
N ARG A 182 5.97 20.92 -13.39
CA ARG A 182 6.77 22.09 -13.06
C ARG A 182 6.13 23.37 -13.59
N SER A 183 5.63 23.35 -14.84
CA SER A 183 4.95 24.50 -15.45
C SER A 183 3.63 24.84 -14.76
N LEU A 184 2.92 23.83 -14.23
CA LEU A 184 1.72 24.00 -13.42
C LEU A 184 2.01 24.42 -11.96
N GLY A 185 3.26 24.36 -11.51
CA GLY A 185 3.63 24.56 -10.11
C GLY A 185 2.96 23.54 -9.20
N VAL A 186 2.97 22.26 -9.58
CA VAL A 186 2.58 21.11 -8.76
C VAL A 186 3.83 20.61 -8.02
N ASP A 187 3.70 20.33 -6.73
CA ASP A 187 4.79 19.79 -5.92
C ASP A 187 4.89 18.28 -6.15
N VAL A 188 5.94 17.83 -6.84
CA VAL A 188 6.26 16.42 -7.01
C VAL A 188 7.39 16.08 -6.05
N VAL A 189 7.21 15.05 -5.22
CA VAL A 189 8.09 14.73 -4.09
C VAL A 189 8.82 13.39 -4.23
N GLY A 190 8.49 12.61 -5.26
CA GLY A 190 9.02 11.26 -5.34
C GLY A 190 8.50 10.43 -6.48
N VAL A 191 8.98 9.18 -6.51
CA VAL A 191 8.62 8.15 -7.49
C VAL A 191 7.98 6.97 -6.76
N SER A 192 6.99 6.35 -7.39
CA SER A 192 6.42 5.07 -7.00
C SER A 192 6.48 4.06 -8.14
N PHE A 193 6.52 2.78 -7.84
CA PHE A 193 6.26 1.70 -8.80
C PHE A 193 5.53 0.55 -8.12
N HIS A 194 5.08 -0.43 -8.88
CA HIS A 194 4.50 -1.66 -8.33
C HIS A 194 4.81 -2.82 -9.27
N VAL A 195 5.47 -3.87 -8.78
CA VAL A 195 5.97 -4.97 -9.61
C VAL A 195 4.90 -6.00 -10.01
N GLY A 196 3.76 -5.96 -9.34
CA GLY A 196 2.60 -6.83 -9.58
C GLY A 196 2.36 -7.74 -8.39
N SER A 197 1.11 -8.12 -8.16
CA SER A 197 0.77 -9.02 -7.04
C SER A 197 1.29 -10.42 -7.31
N GLY A 198 1.86 -11.08 -6.29
CA GLY A 198 2.42 -12.42 -6.42
C GLY A 198 3.60 -12.47 -7.39
N CYS A 199 4.45 -11.43 -7.39
CA CYS A 199 5.62 -11.38 -8.26
C CYS A 199 6.67 -12.38 -7.76
N ARG A 200 7.17 -13.22 -8.68
CA ARG A 200 8.22 -14.21 -8.39
C ARG A 200 9.58 -13.84 -8.96
N GLU A 201 9.63 -12.77 -9.75
CA GLU A 201 10.84 -12.31 -10.38
C GLU A 201 11.52 -11.21 -9.54
N VAL A 202 12.29 -11.58 -8.52
CA VAL A 202 12.96 -10.62 -7.60
C VAL A 202 13.75 -9.52 -8.35
N SER A 203 14.37 -9.87 -9.47
CA SER A 203 15.20 -8.95 -10.25
C SER A 203 14.43 -7.74 -10.82
N VAL A 204 13.10 -7.79 -10.89
CA VAL A 204 12.26 -6.67 -11.31
C VAL A 204 12.36 -5.48 -10.36
N PHE A 205 12.48 -5.72 -9.04
CA PHE A 205 12.66 -4.64 -8.06
C PHE A 205 13.95 -3.86 -8.33
N LYS A 206 15.04 -4.56 -8.66
CA LYS A 206 16.31 -3.92 -9.01
C LYS A 206 16.18 -3.03 -10.24
N ARG A 207 15.48 -3.49 -11.28
CA ARG A 207 15.21 -2.69 -12.49
C ARG A 207 14.33 -1.48 -12.18
N ALA A 208 13.28 -1.67 -11.39
CA ALA A 208 12.37 -0.60 -11.00
C ALA A 208 13.08 0.49 -10.18
N ILE A 209 13.93 0.09 -9.23
CA ILE A 209 14.73 1.02 -8.42
C ILE A 209 15.74 1.79 -9.28
N ALA A 210 16.38 1.12 -10.24
CA ALA A 210 17.28 1.79 -11.19
C ALA A 210 16.53 2.83 -12.05
N ALA A 211 15.37 2.46 -12.62
CA ALA A 211 14.55 3.39 -13.38
C ALA A 211 14.04 4.55 -12.51
N ALA A 212 13.68 4.29 -11.24
CA ALA A 212 13.30 5.34 -10.31
C ALA A 212 14.47 6.30 -10.03
N ARG A 213 15.71 5.80 -9.89
CA ARG A 213 16.91 6.63 -9.75
C ARG A 213 17.08 7.56 -10.95
N ASP A 214 16.92 7.06 -12.18
CA ASP A 214 17.03 7.88 -13.38
C ASP A 214 15.98 9.01 -13.39
N VAL A 215 14.74 8.72 -12.96
CA VAL A 215 13.69 9.74 -12.82
C VAL A 215 14.01 10.75 -11.72
N PHE A 216 14.58 10.31 -10.59
CA PHE A 216 15.08 11.21 -9.54
C PHE A 216 16.16 12.15 -10.06
N ASP A 217 17.13 11.64 -10.84
CA ASP A 217 18.20 12.45 -11.44
C ASP A 217 17.64 13.50 -12.40
N PHE A 218 16.72 13.08 -13.28
CA PHE A 218 16.06 14.02 -14.19
C PHE A 218 15.26 15.09 -13.43
N ALA A 219 14.49 14.70 -12.41
CA ALA A 219 13.70 15.62 -11.60
C ALA A 219 14.58 16.69 -10.91
N ALA A 220 15.78 16.32 -10.45
CA ALA A 220 16.73 17.26 -9.88
C ALA A 220 17.16 18.34 -10.89
N THR A 221 17.30 18.01 -12.18
CA THR A 221 17.61 19.00 -13.23
C THR A 221 16.50 20.04 -13.44
N LEU A 222 15.26 19.71 -13.08
CA LEU A 222 14.10 20.61 -13.10
C LEU A 222 13.93 21.41 -11.79
N GLY A 223 14.79 21.15 -10.80
CA GLY A 223 14.77 21.80 -9.48
C GLY A 223 13.85 21.15 -8.46
N TYR A 224 13.42 19.89 -8.67
CA TYR A 224 12.71 19.13 -7.63
C TYR A 224 13.70 18.56 -6.60
N GLY A 225 13.28 18.55 -5.33
CA GLY A 225 14.00 17.89 -4.23
C GLY A 225 13.25 16.65 -3.78
N PHE A 226 13.29 15.57 -4.57
CA PHE A 226 12.60 14.34 -4.20
C PHE A 226 13.20 13.69 -2.95
N ASP A 227 12.34 13.27 -2.04
CA ASP A 227 12.70 12.60 -0.78
C ASP A 227 11.94 11.28 -0.56
N LEU A 228 11.02 10.93 -1.48
CA LEU A 228 10.15 9.76 -1.36
C LEU A 228 10.35 8.76 -2.51
N LEU A 229 10.71 7.53 -2.16
CA LEU A 229 10.64 6.37 -3.05
C LEU A 229 9.65 5.35 -2.47
N ASP A 230 8.57 5.10 -3.21
CA ASP A 230 7.59 4.06 -2.90
C ASP A 230 7.83 2.83 -3.80
N VAL A 231 8.26 1.73 -3.18
CA VAL A 231 8.60 0.49 -3.89
C VAL A 231 7.38 -0.40 -4.15
N GLY A 232 6.18 0.06 -3.79
CA GLY A 232 4.92 -0.61 -4.02
C GLY A 232 4.75 -1.91 -3.24
N GLY A 233 4.01 -2.84 -3.84
CA GLY A 233 3.72 -4.16 -3.31
C GLY A 233 4.15 -5.27 -4.25
N GLY A 234 3.65 -6.48 -4.01
CA GLY A 234 4.04 -7.69 -4.74
C GLY A 234 4.82 -8.70 -3.92
N PHE A 235 5.19 -8.33 -2.69
CA PHE A 235 5.80 -9.22 -1.71
C PHE A 235 4.88 -10.41 -1.41
N PRO A 236 5.46 -11.62 -1.26
CA PRO A 236 4.67 -12.79 -0.94
C PRO A 236 4.17 -12.74 0.51
N GLY A 237 2.93 -13.17 0.72
CA GLY A 237 2.27 -13.19 2.05
C GLY A 237 1.85 -14.58 2.52
N ASP A 238 2.03 -15.61 1.68
CA ASP A 238 1.57 -16.97 1.91
C ASP A 238 2.45 -17.73 2.91
N HIS A 239 1.89 -18.77 3.51
CA HIS A 239 2.66 -19.71 4.32
C HIS A 239 3.76 -20.38 3.48
N GLY A 240 4.97 -20.47 4.04
CA GLY A 240 6.12 -21.08 3.36
C GLY A 240 6.86 -20.15 2.39
N THR A 241 6.45 -18.89 2.29
CA THR A 241 7.21 -17.86 1.56
C THR A 241 8.06 -17.04 2.52
N SER A 242 9.21 -16.54 2.08
CA SER A 242 10.07 -15.66 2.87
C SER A 242 10.28 -14.32 2.17
N ILE A 243 10.16 -13.24 2.95
CA ILE A 243 10.52 -11.89 2.47
C ILE A 243 12.02 -11.78 2.18
N ASP A 244 12.84 -12.65 2.78
CA ASP A 244 14.30 -12.67 2.58
C ASP A 244 14.68 -12.94 1.12
N GLU A 245 13.81 -13.58 0.34
CA GLU A 245 14.01 -13.78 -1.09
C GLU A 245 14.03 -12.45 -1.86
N VAL A 246 13.34 -11.42 -1.35
CA VAL A 246 13.20 -10.10 -1.99
C VAL A 246 14.07 -9.04 -1.31
N SER A 247 14.38 -9.19 -0.01
CA SER A 247 15.09 -8.16 0.76
C SER A 247 16.62 -8.23 0.74
N ASN A 248 17.20 -9.32 0.24
CA ASN A 248 18.65 -9.51 0.08
C ASN A 248 19.17 -8.94 -1.25
#